data_AF-A0A4Q1CUH8-F1
#
_entry.id   AF-A0A4Q1CUH8-F1
#
_cell.length_a   1.000
_cell.length_b   1.000
_cell.length_c   1.000
_cell.angle_alpha   90.00
_cell.angle_beta   90.00
_cell.angle_gamma   90.00
#
_symmetry.space_group_name_H-M   'P 1'
#
loop_
_entity.id
_entity.type
_entity.pdbx_description
1 polymer ?
#
loop_
_entity_poly.entity_id
_entity_poly.type
_entity_poly.pdbx_seq_one_letter_code
_entity_poly.pdbx_strand_id
1 'polypeptide(L)'
;MKQRLIGLTLGLTLANSALAAPPISVDVSGHVRAPGVHSLASGARISAAALAAAPDEQAYMLGAALLRTDAVVPQTRLKAGLLFDLQTLAALQDDTDVAEAA
;
A
#
# COMPACT_ATOMS: atom_id res chain seq x y z
N MET A 1 -36.61 -39.58 16.07
CA MET A 1 -35.64 -38.74 16.81
C MET A 1 -34.33 -38.46 16.07
N LYS A 2 -33.95 -39.21 15.01
CA LYS A 2 -32.70 -38.97 14.24
C LYS A 2 -32.78 -37.85 13.17
N GLN A 3 -33.96 -37.53 12.64
CA GLN A 3 -34.12 -36.49 11.59
C GLN A 3 -34.10 -35.05 12.12
N ARG A 4 -34.35 -34.84 13.42
CA ARG A 4 -34.30 -33.49 14.04
C ARG A 4 -32.87 -33.07 14.38
N LEU A 5 -31.94 -34.01 14.55
CA LEU A 5 -30.53 -33.73 14.77
C LEU A 5 -29.80 -33.26 13.50
N ILE A 6 -30.18 -33.77 12.33
CA ILE A 6 -29.54 -33.42 11.05
C ILE A 6 -29.85 -31.97 10.65
N GLY A 7 -31.08 -31.50 10.90
CA GLY A 7 -31.46 -30.10 10.64
C GLY A 7 -30.73 -29.10 11.53
N LEU A 8 -30.43 -29.48 12.78
CA LEU A 8 -29.72 -28.61 13.72
C LEU A 8 -28.22 -28.46 13.36
N THR A 9 -27.60 -29.52 12.83
CA THR A 9 -26.18 -29.45 12.40
C THR A 9 -25.97 -28.68 11.11
N LEU A 10 -26.94 -28.66 10.18
CA LEU A 10 -26.83 -27.93 8.91
C LEU A 10 -27.00 -26.41 9.08
N GLY A 11 -27.78 -25.98 10.07
CA GLY A 11 -27.95 -24.55 10.39
C GLY A 11 -26.72 -23.92 11.04
N LEU A 12 -25.95 -24.69 11.82
CA LEU A 12 -24.80 -24.17 12.57
C LEU A 12 -23.57 -23.90 11.68
N THR A 13 -23.44 -24.57 10.54
CA THR A 13 -22.31 -24.36 9.62
C THR A 13 -22.45 -23.11 8.73
N LEU A 14 -23.67 -22.60 8.49
CA LEU A 14 -23.87 -21.41 7.66
C LEU A 14 -23.61 -20.09 8.41
N ALA A 15 -23.75 -20.06 9.74
CA ALA A 15 -23.59 -18.84 10.53
C ALA A 15 -22.12 -18.38 10.68
N ASN A 16 -21.14 -19.26 10.42
CA ASN A 16 -19.74 -18.98 10.73
C ASN A 16 -18.99 -18.22 9.62
N SER A 17 -19.65 -17.91 8.48
CA SER A 17 -19.02 -17.24 7.33
C SER A 17 -19.11 -15.71 7.37
N ALA A 18 -19.77 -15.12 8.39
CA ALA A 18 -20.12 -13.70 8.42
C ALA A 18 -19.07 -12.76 9.05
N LEU A 19 -17.90 -13.28 9.47
CA LEU A 19 -16.84 -12.51 10.15
C LEU A 19 -15.61 -12.24 9.28
N ALA A 20 -15.65 -12.56 7.98
CA ALA A 20 -14.53 -12.27 7.09
C ALA A 20 -14.45 -10.75 6.80
N ALA A 21 -13.32 -10.13 7.12
CA ALA A 21 -13.05 -8.75 6.73
C ALA A 21 -13.06 -8.61 5.20
N PRO A 22 -13.49 -7.45 4.67
CA PRO A 22 -13.63 -7.26 3.23
C PRO A 22 -12.29 -7.44 2.51
N PRO A 23 -12.30 -7.97 1.27
CA PRO A 23 -11.09 -8.08 0.47
C PRO A 23 -10.47 -6.70 0.20
N ILE A 24 -9.16 -6.67 -0.01
CA ILE A 24 -8.39 -5.47 -0.28
C ILE A 24 -8.11 -5.43 -1.79
N SER A 25 -8.42 -4.30 -2.42
CA SER A 25 -8.06 -4.05 -3.82
C SER A 25 -6.66 -3.46 -3.91
N VAL A 26 -5.81 -4.05 -4.74
CA VAL A 26 -4.44 -3.59 -5.01
C VAL A 26 -4.27 -3.40 -6.51
N ASP A 27 -3.95 -2.19 -6.94
CA ASP A 27 -3.54 -1.91 -8.33
C ASP A 27 -2.04 -2.16 -8.48
N VAL A 28 -1.66 -2.94 -9.49
CA VAL A 28 -0.25 -3.26 -9.78
C VAL A 28 0.11 -2.79 -11.18
N SER A 29 1.23 -2.08 -11.28
CA SER A 29 1.78 -1.55 -12.52
C SER A 29 3.28 -1.84 -12.64
N GLY A 30 3.84 -1.65 -13.85
CA GLY A 30 5.24 -1.92 -14.17
C GLY A 30 5.44 -3.15 -15.06
N HIS A 31 6.63 -3.75 -14.99
CA HIS A 31 7.00 -4.97 -15.73
C HIS A 31 6.44 -6.22 -15.05
N VAL A 32 5.16 -6.47 -15.29
CA VAL A 32 4.40 -7.59 -14.74
C VAL A 32 3.54 -8.22 -15.84
N ARG A 33 3.34 -9.55 -15.77
CA ARG A 33 2.51 -10.26 -16.75
C ARG A 33 1.02 -9.96 -16.61
N ALA A 34 0.55 -9.64 -15.41
CA ALA A 34 -0.84 -9.34 -15.11
C ALA A 34 -0.98 -7.97 -14.40
N PRO A 35 -0.89 -6.85 -15.13
CA PRO A 35 -1.11 -5.52 -14.58
C PRO A 35 -2.59 -5.26 -14.25
N GLY A 36 -2.84 -4.28 -13.39
CA GLY A 36 -4.17 -3.81 -13.00
C GLY A 36 -4.58 -4.23 -11.59
N VAL A 37 -5.89 -4.21 -11.34
CA VAL A 37 -6.46 -4.40 -10.00
C VAL A 37 -6.59 -5.88 -9.66
N HIS A 38 -5.99 -6.26 -8.54
CA HIS A 38 -6.08 -7.58 -7.94
C HIS A 38 -6.85 -7.51 -6.62
N SER A 39 -7.77 -8.46 -6.41
CA SER A 39 -8.51 -8.62 -5.16
C SER A 39 -7.77 -9.60 -4.25
N LEU A 40 -7.37 -9.15 -3.07
CA LEU A 40 -6.63 -9.94 -2.09
C LEU A 40 -7.47 -10.14 -0.83
N ALA A 41 -7.22 -11.25 -0.12
CA ALA A 41 -7.84 -11.46 1.18
C ALA A 41 -7.44 -10.35 2.16
N SER A 42 -8.33 -10.02 3.09
CA SER A 42 -7.97 -9.12 4.19
C SER A 42 -6.78 -9.67 4.98
N GLY A 43 -5.82 -8.80 5.29
CA GLY A 43 -4.56 -9.20 5.94
C GLY A 43 -3.56 -9.93 5.04
N ALA A 44 -3.81 -10.01 3.72
CA ALA A 44 -2.85 -10.58 2.79
C ALA A 44 -1.50 -9.84 2.84
N ARG A 45 -0.42 -10.61 2.69
CA ARG A 45 0.93 -10.08 2.57
C ARG A 45 1.11 -9.39 1.21
N ILE A 46 1.98 -8.39 1.15
CA ILE A 46 2.36 -7.71 -0.12
C ILE A 46 2.86 -8.71 -1.17
N SER A 47 3.53 -9.79 -0.75
CA SER A 47 3.97 -10.86 -1.64
C SER A 47 2.84 -11.51 -2.43
N ALA A 48 1.60 -11.52 -1.92
CA ALA A 48 0.44 -12.03 -2.65
C ALA A 48 0.12 -11.16 -3.87
N ALA A 49 0.27 -9.84 -3.78
CA ALA A 49 0.12 -8.94 -4.92
C ALA A 49 1.20 -9.20 -5.98
N ALA A 50 2.44 -9.39 -5.56
CA ALA A 50 3.55 -9.71 -6.46
C ALA A 50 3.33 -11.06 -7.18
N LEU A 51 2.85 -12.09 -6.46
CA LEU A 51 2.55 -13.38 -7.06
C LEU A 51 1.38 -13.28 -8.06
N ALA A 52 0.33 -12.52 -7.74
CA ALA A 52 -0.83 -12.32 -8.61
C ALA A 52 -0.47 -11.55 -9.89
N ALA A 53 0.37 -10.51 -9.78
CA ALA A 53 0.81 -9.72 -10.93
C ALA A 53 1.89 -10.43 -11.78
N ALA A 54 2.66 -11.33 -11.17
CA ALA A 54 3.69 -12.13 -11.82
C ALA A 54 4.74 -11.29 -12.60
N PRO A 55 5.67 -10.60 -11.89
CA PRO A 55 6.79 -9.89 -12.49
C PRO A 55 7.54 -10.72 -13.54
N ASP A 56 7.95 -10.05 -14.61
CA ASP A 56 8.78 -10.64 -15.65
C ASP A 56 10.28 -10.35 -15.41
N GLU A 57 11.13 -10.81 -16.32
CA GLU A 57 12.59 -10.67 -16.25
C GLU A 57 13.11 -9.23 -16.39
N GLN A 58 12.29 -8.33 -16.93
CA GLN A 58 12.61 -6.90 -17.05
C GLN A 58 12.19 -6.12 -15.79
N ALA A 59 11.56 -6.78 -14.81
CA ALA A 59 11.13 -6.16 -13.57
C ALA A 59 12.30 -5.78 -12.65
N TYR A 60 12.38 -4.50 -12.28
CA TYR A 60 13.32 -4.05 -11.26
C TYR A 60 12.77 -4.29 -9.84
N MET A 61 12.94 -5.51 -9.35
CA MET A 61 12.37 -5.96 -8.07
C MET A 61 12.84 -5.15 -6.86
N LEU A 62 14.11 -4.73 -6.83
CA LEU A 62 14.66 -3.94 -5.72
C LEU A 62 14.08 -2.51 -5.65
N GLY A 63 13.52 -2.00 -6.75
CA GLY A 63 12.87 -0.69 -6.82
C GLY A 63 11.37 -0.72 -6.65
N ALA A 64 10.78 -1.89 -6.32
CA ALA A 64 9.34 -1.99 -6.12
C ALA A 64 8.87 -1.10 -4.95
N ALA A 65 7.75 -0.40 -5.15
CA ALA A 65 7.19 0.51 -4.15
C ALA A 65 5.73 0.14 -3.83
N LEU A 66 5.38 0.18 -2.54
CA LEU A 66 4.00 0.09 -2.09
C LEU A 66 3.46 1.50 -1.83
N LEU A 67 2.49 1.93 -2.63
CA LEU A 67 1.79 3.19 -2.43
C LEU A 67 0.44 2.93 -1.76
N ARG A 68 0.15 3.72 -0.71
CA ARG A 68 -1.12 3.63 0.02
C ARG A 68 -1.79 4.98 0.02
N THR A 69 -3.09 5.02 -0.29
CA THR A 69 -3.87 6.26 -0.38
C THR A 69 -3.87 7.05 0.92
N ASP A 70 -3.89 6.37 2.07
CA ASP A 70 -3.86 7.01 3.39
C ASP A 70 -2.50 7.66 3.73
N ALA A 71 -1.43 7.21 3.08
CA ALA A 71 -0.09 7.77 3.27
C ALA A 71 0.17 9.04 2.44
N VAL A 72 -0.66 9.34 1.43
CA VAL A 72 -0.43 10.46 0.50
C VAL A 72 -0.41 11.80 1.22
N VAL A 73 -1.41 12.06 2.06
CA VAL A 73 -1.52 13.33 2.80
C VAL A 73 -0.35 13.54 3.77
N PRO A 74 -0.01 12.60 4.68
CA PRO A 74 1.11 12.80 5.58
C PRO A 74 2.45 12.93 4.84
N GLN A 75 2.69 12.15 3.77
CA GLN A 75 3.90 12.27 2.95
C GLN A 75 4.00 13.63 2.27
N THR A 76 2.89 14.15 1.75
CA THR A 76 2.85 15.48 1.10
C THR A 76 3.20 16.59 2.09
N ARG A 77 2.67 16.52 3.32
CA ARG A 77 2.99 17.49 4.38
C ARG A 77 4.46 17.45 4.77
N LEU A 78 5.01 16.24 4.94
CA LEU A 78 6.44 16.05 5.24
C LEU A 78 7.31 16.64 4.12
N LYS A 79 6.99 16.34 2.86
CA LYS A 79 7.71 16.89 1.71
C LYS A 79 7.67 18.42 1.69
N ALA A 80 6.50 19.02 1.93
CA ALA A 80 6.35 20.47 1.95
C ALA A 80 7.21 21.12 3.05
N GLY A 81 7.22 20.54 4.27
CA GLY A 81 8.08 21.01 5.37
C GLY A 81 9.57 20.95 5.01
N LEU A 82 10.03 19.80 4.49
CA LEU A 82 11.42 19.65 4.07
C LEU A 82 11.83 20.67 2.99
N LEU A 83 10.96 20.91 2.00
CA LEU A 83 11.24 21.89 0.95
C LEU A 83 11.31 23.32 1.50
N PHE A 84 10.43 23.67 2.44
CA PHE A 84 10.46 24.96 3.12
C PHE A 84 11.75 25.15 3.92
N ASP A 85 12.16 24.14 4.70
CA ASP A 85 13.38 24.19 5.51
C ASP A 85 14.62 24.34 4.62
N LEU A 86 14.70 23.57 3.53
CA LEU A 86 15.79 23.65 2.57
C LEU A 86 15.87 25.02 1.88
N GLN A 87 14.74 25.61 1.52
CA GLN A 87 14.69 26.96 0.94
C GLN A 87 15.18 28.01 1.94
N THR A 88 14.78 27.88 3.21
CA THR A 88 15.21 28.79 4.28
C THR A 88 16.72 28.71 4.49
N LEU A 89 17.29 27.50 4.51
CA LEU A 89 18.73 27.30 4.64
C LEU A 89 19.51 27.88 3.45
N ALA A 90 19.02 27.67 2.23
CA ALA A 90 19.66 28.22 1.04
C ALA A 90 19.69 29.76 1.06
N ALA A 91 18.61 30.40 1.49
CA ALA A 91 18.57 31.87 1.62
C ALA A 91 19.56 32.41 2.65
N LEU A 92 19.71 31.72 3.79
CA LEU A 92 20.68 32.12 4.83
C LEU A 92 22.14 31.99 4.38
N GLN A 93 22.46 30.97 3.56
CA GLN A 93 23.80 30.82 2.99
C GLN A 93 24.13 31.97 2.03
N ASP A 94 23.18 32.32 1.15
CA ASP A 94 23.34 33.41 0.19
C ASP A 94 23.59 34.75 0.90
N ASP A 95 22.89 35.02 2.01
CA ASP A 95 23.09 36.23 2.84
C ASP A 95 24.47 36.28 3.54
N THR A 96 25.07 35.13 3.85
CA THR A 96 26.37 35.05 4.53
C THR A 96 27.54 35.31 3.56
N ASP A 97 27.43 34.84 2.32
CA ASP A 97 28.44 35.07 1.27
C ASP A 97 28.57 36.56 0.90
N VAL A 98 27.49 37.36 1.03
CA VAL A 98 27.54 38.82 0.81
C VAL A 98 28.22 39.57 1.95
N ALA A 99 28.19 39.04 3.17
CA ALA A 99 28.79 39.66 4.35
C ALA A 99 30.32 39.43 4.43
N GLU A 100 30.82 38.34 3.87
CA GLU A 100 32.27 38.05 3.81
C GLU A 100 32.98 38.78 2.64
N ALA A 101 32.21 39.31 1.68
CA ALA A 101 32.71 40.07 0.53
C ALA A 101 32.86 41.59 0.78
N ALA A 102 32.51 42.09 1.98
CA ALA A 102 32.56 43.51 2.36
C ALA A 102 33.66 43.79 3.39
#